data_AF-A0A1V5Q5D9-F1
#
_entry.id   AF-A0A1V5Q5D9-F1
#
_cell.length_a   1.000
_cell.length_b   1.000
_cell.length_c   1.000
_cell.angle_alpha   90.00
_cell.angle_beta   90.00
_cell.angle_gamma   90.00
#
_symmetry.space_group_name_H-M   'P 1'
#
loop_
_entity.id
_entity.type
_entity.pdbx_description
1 polymer ?
#
loop_
_entity_poly.entity_id
_entity_poly.type
_entity_poly.pdbx_seq_one_letter_code
_entity_poly.pdbx_strand_id
1 'polypeptide(L)'
;MIAIPGDTKATTISGIIADEMVIGMVNQKTTAVRLIPAVGKDVGDTVEFGGLLGRAPIMPVNNFSCDAFVSREGRIPAPIHSFKN
;
A
#
# COMPACT_ATOMS: atom_id res chain seq x y z
N MET A 1 -6.91 0.31 -7.83
CA MET A 1 -7.48 -0.72 -6.93
C MET A 1 -6.61 -1.95 -7.09
N ILE A 2 -5.99 -2.40 -6.02
CA ILE A 2 -5.02 -3.51 -6.05
C ILE A 2 -5.47 -4.55 -5.02
N ALA A 3 -5.73 -5.77 -5.48
CA ALA A 3 -6.06 -6.89 -4.61
C ALA A 3 -4.78 -7.54 -4.08
N ILE A 4 -4.74 -7.80 -2.78
CA ILE A 4 -3.63 -8.41 -2.05
C ILE A 4 -4.13 -9.59 -1.19
N PRO A 5 -3.24 -10.51 -0.75
CA PRO A 5 -3.64 -11.64 0.07
C PRO A 5 -4.40 -11.20 1.31
N GLY A 6 -5.45 -11.93 1.66
CA GLY A 6 -6.34 -11.56 2.76
C GLY A 6 -5.68 -11.54 4.14
N ASP A 7 -4.57 -12.26 4.29
CA ASP A 7 -3.76 -12.36 5.51
C ASP A 7 -2.63 -11.31 5.57
N THR A 8 -2.56 -10.39 4.60
CA THR A 8 -1.56 -9.31 4.62
C THR A 8 -1.67 -8.49 5.91
N LYS A 9 -0.59 -8.42 6.69
CA LYS A 9 -0.55 -7.71 7.96
C LYS A 9 -0.90 -6.23 7.79
N ALA A 10 -1.60 -5.67 8.77
CA ALA A 10 -1.90 -4.24 8.82
C ALA A 10 -0.63 -3.38 8.72
N THR A 11 0.47 -3.80 9.36
CA THR A 11 1.76 -3.10 9.30
C THR A 11 2.35 -3.10 7.90
N THR A 12 2.25 -4.20 7.15
CA THR A 12 2.66 -4.25 5.74
C THR A 12 1.79 -3.32 4.88
N ILE A 13 0.48 -3.28 5.10
CA ILE A 13 -0.42 -2.34 4.41
C ILE A 13 -0.03 -0.89 4.71
N SER A 14 0.24 -0.56 5.99
CA SER A 14 0.73 0.75 6.39
C SER A 14 2.08 1.10 5.74
N GLY A 15 2.98 0.13 5.60
CA GLY A 15 4.24 0.29 4.88
C GLY A 15 4.03 0.69 3.41
N ILE A 16 3.17 -0.04 2.69
CA ILE A 16 2.83 0.29 1.28
C ILE A 16 2.23 1.71 1.17
N ILE A 17 1.37 2.08 2.11
CA ILE A 17 0.79 3.44 2.16
C ILE A 17 1.90 4.47 2.38
N ALA A 18 2.83 4.21 3.31
CA ALA A 18 3.94 5.11 3.59
C ALA A 18 4.84 5.32 2.37
N ASP A 19 5.16 4.26 1.61
CA ASP A 19 5.97 4.35 0.39
C ASP A 19 5.31 5.28 -0.65
N GLU A 20 4.02 5.09 -0.93
CA GLU A 20 3.28 5.90 -1.91
C GLU A 20 3.10 7.35 -1.44
N MET A 21 2.91 7.55 -0.13
CA MET A 21 2.86 8.88 0.47
C MET A 21 4.19 9.63 0.32
N VAL A 22 5.33 8.96 0.52
CA VAL A 22 6.66 9.58 0.38
C VAL A 22 6.90 9.97 -1.09
N ILE A 23 6.51 9.13 -2.05
CA ILE A 23 6.61 9.48 -3.48
C ILE A 23 5.82 10.75 -3.77
N GLY A 24 4.58 10.86 -3.29
CA GLY A 24 3.74 12.04 -3.51
C GLY A 24 4.28 13.29 -2.81
N MET A 25 4.65 13.15 -1.53
CA MET A 25 5.17 14.21 -0.68
C MET A 25 6.47 14.82 -1.23
N VAL A 26 7.43 13.99 -1.66
CA VAL A 26 8.73 14.46 -2.17
C VAL A 26 8.59 15.09 -3.56
N ASN A 27 7.78 14.47 -4.43
CA ASN A 27 7.67 14.87 -5.84
C ASN A 27 6.54 15.87 -6.14
N GLN A 28 5.83 16.37 -5.14
CA GLN A 28 4.67 17.26 -5.33
C GLN A 28 3.60 16.65 -6.25
N LYS A 29 3.36 15.35 -6.10
CA LYS A 29 2.34 14.63 -6.87
C LYS A 29 1.22 14.19 -5.94
N THR A 30 -0.01 14.30 -6.44
CA THR A 30 -1.15 13.65 -5.80
C THR A 30 -1.08 12.16 -6.07
N THR A 31 -0.72 11.40 -5.04
CA THR A 31 -0.72 9.95 -5.07
C THR A 31 -1.88 9.40 -4.24
N ALA A 32 -2.29 8.17 -4.51
CA ALA A 32 -3.37 7.51 -3.78
C ALA A 32 -3.17 6.00 -3.75
N VAL A 33 -3.45 5.42 -2.59
CA VAL A 33 -3.43 3.97 -2.40
C VAL A 33 -4.85 3.45 -2.24
N ARG A 34 -5.19 2.43 -3.02
CA ARG A 34 -6.45 1.66 -2.85
C ARG A 34 -6.14 0.18 -2.89
N LEU A 35 -5.79 -0.37 -1.73
CA LEU A 35 -5.52 -1.78 -1.49
C LEU A 35 -6.80 -2.50 -1.04
N ILE A 36 -6.91 -3.77 -1.42
CA ILE A 36 -8.06 -4.62 -1.11
C ILE A 36 -7.52 -5.96 -0.60
N PRO A 37 -7.42 -6.15 0.72
CA PRO A 37 -7.13 -7.46 1.29
C PRO A 37 -8.30 -8.40 1.02
N ALA A 38 -8.09 -9.40 0.16
CA ALA A 38 -9.13 -10.34 -0.23
C ALA A 38 -9.20 -11.49 0.79
N VAL A 39 -9.99 -11.31 1.86
CA VAL A 39 -10.11 -12.28 2.95
C VAL A 39 -10.47 -13.68 2.42
N GLY A 40 -9.70 -14.69 2.85
CA GLY A 40 -9.88 -16.09 2.44
C GLY A 40 -9.37 -16.43 1.04
N LYS A 41 -8.60 -15.54 0.41
CA LYS A 41 -7.95 -15.75 -0.90
C LYS A 41 -6.46 -15.45 -0.84
N ASP A 42 -5.71 -16.09 -1.72
CA ASP A 42 -4.25 -16.03 -1.77
C ASP A 42 -3.73 -15.73 -3.19
N VAL A 43 -2.42 -15.55 -3.33
CA VAL A 43 -1.74 -15.25 -4.60
C VAL A 43 -2.11 -16.29 -5.66
N GLY A 44 -2.52 -15.81 -6.85
CA GLY A 44 -3.01 -16.66 -7.94
C GLY A 44 -4.53 -16.76 -8.01
N ASP A 45 -5.24 -16.47 -6.92
CA ASP A 45 -6.69 -16.30 -6.96
C ASP A 45 -7.08 -14.98 -7.64
N THR A 46 -8.37 -14.86 -7.94
CA THR A 46 -8.98 -13.62 -8.43
C THR A 46 -10.17 -13.25 -7.55
N VAL A 47 -10.30 -11.96 -7.23
CA VAL A 47 -11.48 -11.43 -6.53
C VAL A 47 -12.44 -10.82 -7.55
N GLU A 48 -13.72 -11.18 -7.44
CA GLU A 48 -14.80 -10.69 -8.31
C GLU A 48 -15.62 -9.69 -7.50
N PHE A 49 -15.67 -8.44 -7.94
CA PHE A 49 -16.45 -7.37 -7.30
C PHE A 49 -17.86 -7.24 -7.88
N GLY A 50 -18.14 -7.96 -8.97
CA GLY A 50 -19.44 -8.01 -9.62
C GLY A 50 -19.72 -6.84 -10.57
N GLY A 51 -20.61 -7.09 -11.54
CA GLY A 51 -21.19 -6.07 -12.42
C GLY A 51 -20.15 -5.16 -13.08
N LEU A 52 -20.27 -3.86 -12.84
CA LEU A 52 -19.40 -2.79 -13.38
C LEU A 52 -18.05 -2.67 -12.67
N LEU A 53 -17.89 -3.27 -11.48
CA LEU A 53 -16.67 -3.14 -10.67
C LEU A 53 -15.57 -4.14 -11.10
N GLY A 54 -15.95 -5.15 -11.90
CA GLY A 54 -15.03 -6.10 -12.51
C GLY A 54 -14.35 -7.04 -11.53
N ARG A 55 -13.15 -7.51 -11.92
CA ARG A 55 -12.36 -8.50 -11.18
C ARG A 55 -10.90 -8.08 -11.11
N ALA A 56 -10.20 -8.49 -10.05
CA ALA A 56 -8.78 -8.22 -9.87
C ALA A 56 -8.02 -9.48 -9.42
N PRO A 57 -6.90 -9.84 -10.07
CA PRO A 57 -6.03 -10.91 -9.59
C PRO A 57 -5.35 -10.49 -8.29
N ILE A 58 -5.12 -11.44 -7.40
CA ILE A 58 -4.40 -11.19 -6.15
C ILE A 58 -2.90 -11.14 -6.43
N MET A 59 -2.30 -9.98 -6.16
CA MET A 59 -0.89 -9.75 -6.38
C MET A 59 -0.06 -10.14 -5.15
N PRO A 60 1.12 -10.74 -5.32
CA PRO A 60 1.99 -11.05 -4.20
C PRO A 60 2.45 -9.78 -3.48
N VAL A 61 2.58 -9.88 -2.16
CA VAL A 61 3.13 -8.83 -1.30
C VAL A 61 4.43 -9.32 -0.68
N ASN A 62 5.35 -8.40 -0.40
CA ASN A 62 6.60 -8.72 0.25
C ASN A 62 6.38 -9.21 1.71
N ASN A 63 7.08 -10.27 2.09
CA ASN A 63 6.95 -10.93 3.41
C ASN A 63 7.87 -10.33 4.49
N PHE A 64 8.76 -9.40 4.14
CA PHE A 64 9.56 -8.68 5.15
C PHE A 64 8.65 -7.83 6.05
N SER A 65 8.97 -7.83 7.34
CA SER A 65 8.15 -7.12 8.34
C SER A 65 8.35 -5.60 8.26
N CYS A 66 7.23 -4.88 8.30
CA CYS A 66 7.19 -3.43 8.48
C CYS A 66 6.94 -3.02 9.94
N ASP A 67 6.89 -3.96 10.88
CA ASP A 67 6.44 -3.73 12.26
C ASP A 67 7.29 -2.67 12.96
N ALA A 68 8.62 -2.81 12.90
CA ALA A 68 9.54 -1.87 13.54
C ALA A 68 9.42 -0.43 13.02
N PHE A 69 9.14 -0.26 11.73
CA PHE A 69 8.99 1.06 11.13
C PHE A 69 7.64 1.69 11.50
N VAL A 70 6.55 0.94 11.38
CA VAL A 70 5.19 1.42 11.65
C VAL A 70 5.00 1.73 13.15
N SER A 71 5.55 0.90 14.04
CA SER A 71 5.50 1.11 15.49
C SER A 71 6.36 2.28 15.98
N ARG A 72 7.16 2.93 15.12
CA ARG A 72 7.92 4.12 15.51
C ARG A 72 7.00 5.33 15.77
N GLU A 73 5.82 5.33 15.15
CA GLU A 73 4.81 6.38 15.29
C GLU A 73 5.38 7.81 15.08
N GLY A 74 4.62 8.83 15.48
CA GLY A 74 5.04 10.23 15.38
C GLY A 74 4.72 10.89 14.03
N ARG A 75 5.59 11.80 13.58
CA ARG A 75 5.36 12.66 12.41
C ARG A 75 6.57 12.67 11.49
N ILE A 76 6.35 12.36 10.21
CA ILE A 76 7.33 12.59 9.15
C ILE A 76 7.31 14.10 8.81
N PRO A 77 8.44 14.82 8.95
CA PRO A 77 8.49 16.25 8.66
C PRO A 77 8.38 16.53 7.15
N ALA A 78 8.12 17.80 6.82
CA ALA A 78 8.10 18.25 5.43
C ALA A 78 9.47 18.04 4.75
N PRO A 79 9.49 17.74 3.44
CA PRO A 79 10.73 17.54 2.71
C PRO A 79 11.49 18.87 2.56
N ILE A 80 12.81 18.80 2.45
CA ILE A 80 13.63 19.98 2.20
C ILE A 80 13.40 20.44 0.76
N HIS A 81 12.85 21.64 0.59
CA HIS A 81 12.57 22.22 -0.73
C HIS A 81 13.83 22.69 -1.47
N SER A 82 14.94 22.95 -0.76
CA SER A 82 16.19 23.47 -1.34
C SER A 82 17.01 22.42 -2.10
N PHE A 83 16.76 21.12 -1.91
CA PHE A 83 17.44 20.04 -2.64
C PHE A 83 16.64 19.60 -3.88
N LYS A 84 16.16 20.58 -4.64
CA LYS A 84 15.53 20.36 -5.94
C LYS A 84 16.43 21.04 -6.97
N ASN A 85 17.05 20.25 -7.85
CA ASN A 85 17.78 20.77 -9.01
C ASN A 85 16.82 21.44 -10.00
#